data_AF-A0AAR2LMB0-F1
#
_entry.id   AF-A0AAR2LMB0-F1
#
_cell.length_a   1.000
_cell.length_b   1.000
_cell.length_c   1.000
_cell.angle_alpha   90.00
_cell.angle_beta   90.00
_cell.angle_gamma   90.00
#
_symmetry.space_group_name_H-M   'P 1'
#
loop_
_entity.id
_entity.type
_entity.pdbx_description
1 polymer ?
#
loop_
_entity_poly.entity_id
_entity_poly.type
_entity_poly.pdbx_seq_one_letter_code
_entity_poly.pdbx_strand_id
1 'polypeptide(L)'
;MSSALYLVLLFSALWTLSFCGTREFYVVNQDKNWTDAQKYCREKFTDLATVESQEEMNALIAVLNGKTGRFWIGLKLKNENDNNSWIWSDGSNSSYRYWNDKEPNFGRGPMCVELLQGSEYKWNDAGCHNHNKHFVCYKKLPLILINQTKTWREALRYCRENHEDLVSVHTEEIQHWVEKAVYYASTANVWMGLRHTCTLSFWFWVSGVSICYQNWAPGNGTGVEDCSRGERTGAVQSGSKQWVSLPEDQRLNFICTTSEGESKTSVDYNSKDDQRHIRNDSFLILLVSFQSFRTRIRQPLLEQDLHFSQ
;
A
#
# COMPACT_ATOMS: atom_id res chain seq x y z
N MET A 1 33.73 -24.92 -13.61
CA MET A 1 33.50 -24.22 -12.32
C MET A 1 32.83 -22.85 -12.51
N SER A 2 33.16 -22.06 -13.55
CA SER A 2 32.57 -20.72 -13.77
C SER A 2 31.05 -20.71 -14.09
N SER A 3 30.53 -21.69 -14.83
CA SER A 3 29.10 -21.75 -15.19
C SER A 3 28.17 -22.08 -14.02
N ALA A 4 28.64 -22.87 -13.05
CA ALA A 4 27.88 -23.15 -11.82
C ALA A 4 27.80 -21.93 -10.90
N LEU A 5 28.87 -21.12 -10.84
CA LEU A 5 28.87 -19.83 -10.14
C LEU A 5 27.91 -18.83 -10.78
N TYR A 6 27.83 -18.76 -12.11
CA TYR A 6 26.84 -17.93 -12.81
C TYR A 6 25.40 -18.37 -12.54
N LEU A 7 25.13 -19.68 -12.52
CA LEU A 7 23.81 -20.21 -12.17
C LEU A 7 23.46 -19.93 -10.70
N VAL A 8 24.39 -20.11 -9.76
CA VAL A 8 24.19 -19.79 -8.34
C VAL A 8 23.96 -18.28 -8.15
N LEU A 9 24.68 -17.42 -8.87
CA LEU A 9 24.51 -15.97 -8.83
C LEU A 9 23.18 -15.51 -9.46
N LEU A 10 22.73 -16.16 -10.54
CA LEU A 10 21.41 -15.94 -11.14
C LEU A 10 20.29 -16.42 -10.22
N PHE A 11 20.46 -17.55 -9.52
CA PHE A 11 19.50 -18.04 -8.52
C PHE A 11 19.47 -17.13 -7.27
N SER A 12 20.61 -16.59 -6.81
CA SER A 12 20.62 -15.62 -5.70
C SER A 12 20.04 -14.26 -6.10
N ALA A 13 20.26 -13.80 -7.34
CA ALA A 13 19.68 -12.56 -7.85
C ALA A 13 18.16 -12.68 -8.14
N LEU A 14 17.69 -13.88 -8.49
CA LEU A 14 16.25 -14.20 -8.59
C LEU A 14 15.59 -14.42 -7.22
N TRP A 15 16.37 -14.74 -6.17
CA TRP A 15 15.89 -14.85 -4.79
C TRP A 15 15.93 -13.52 -4.02
N THR A 16 16.54 -12.47 -4.57
CA THR A 16 16.43 -11.10 -4.06
C THR A 16 15.32 -10.31 -4.73
N LEU A 17 14.22 -10.97 -5.12
CA LEU A 17 12.94 -10.28 -5.24
C LEU A 17 12.56 -9.82 -3.83
N SER A 18 13.04 -8.62 -3.49
CA SER A 18 12.76 -7.90 -2.26
C SER A 18 11.25 -7.86 -2.07
N PHE A 19 10.74 -8.68 -1.15
CA PHE A 19 9.31 -8.73 -0.85
C PHE A 19 8.88 -7.38 -0.31
N CYS A 20 8.01 -6.72 -1.08
CA CYS A 20 7.25 -5.56 -0.62
C CYS A 20 6.53 -5.96 0.66
N GLY A 21 6.80 -5.28 1.79
CA GLY A 21 6.25 -5.67 3.08
C GLY A 21 4.72 -5.71 2.98
N THR A 22 4.14 -6.89 3.07
CA THR A 22 2.70 -7.12 2.94
C THR A 22 1.98 -6.71 4.21
N ARG A 23 0.65 -6.61 4.15
CA ARG A 23 -0.17 -6.57 5.37
C ARG A 23 0.25 -7.68 6.33
N GLU A 24 0.19 -7.37 7.62
CA GLU A 24 0.37 -8.38 8.65
C GLU A 24 -0.93 -9.15 8.85
N PHE A 25 -0.84 -10.46 8.70
CA PHE A 25 -1.98 -11.38 8.83
C PHE A 25 -1.91 -12.17 10.13
N TYR A 26 -3.07 -12.37 10.76
CA TYR A 26 -3.20 -12.99 12.06
C TYR A 26 -4.25 -14.10 12.00
N VAL A 27 -3.83 -15.34 12.25
CA VAL A 27 -4.73 -16.49 12.27
C VAL A 27 -5.42 -16.58 13.63
N VAL A 28 -6.76 -16.53 13.62
CA VAL A 28 -7.59 -16.65 14.81
C VAL A 28 -8.21 -18.04 14.86
N ASN A 29 -7.81 -18.83 15.85
CA ASN A 29 -8.31 -20.18 16.09
C ASN A 29 -9.60 -20.15 16.94
N GLN A 30 -10.62 -19.45 16.46
CA GLN A 30 -11.96 -19.47 17.03
C GLN A 30 -12.98 -19.81 15.95
N ASP A 31 -13.94 -20.65 16.27
CA ASP A 31 -15.01 -21.03 15.36
C ASP A 31 -16.10 -19.96 15.31
N LYS A 32 -16.21 -19.25 14.19
CA LYS A 32 -17.24 -18.22 13.97
C LYS A 32 -17.80 -18.29 12.55
N ASN A 33 -19.07 -17.89 12.39
CA ASN A 33 -19.60 -17.55 11.07
C ASN A 33 -18.89 -16.30 10.54
N TRP A 34 -19.08 -15.99 9.26
CA TRP A 34 -18.33 -14.91 8.62
C TRP A 34 -18.58 -13.54 9.27
N THR A 35 -19.82 -13.24 9.63
CA THR A 35 -20.19 -11.95 10.25
C THR A 35 -19.57 -11.78 11.63
N ASP A 36 -19.61 -12.82 12.46
CA ASP A 36 -19.02 -12.79 13.80
C ASP A 36 -17.49 -12.78 13.75
N ALA A 37 -16.89 -13.43 12.76
CA ALA A 37 -15.46 -13.34 12.47
C ALA A 37 -15.05 -11.90 12.09
N GLN A 38 -15.81 -11.26 11.21
CA GLN A 38 -15.61 -9.85 10.85
C GLN A 38 -15.70 -8.93 12.08
N LYS A 39 -16.73 -9.11 12.89
CA LYS A 39 -16.92 -8.33 14.11
C LYS A 39 -15.72 -8.49 15.05
N TYR A 40 -15.26 -9.73 15.26
CA TYR A 40 -14.08 -10.00 16.07
C TYR A 40 -12.83 -9.29 15.51
N CYS A 41 -12.57 -9.39 14.21
CA CYS A 41 -11.42 -8.73 13.61
C CYS A 41 -11.50 -7.20 13.77
N ARG A 42 -12.68 -6.59 13.65
CA ARG A 42 -12.85 -5.14 13.86
C ARG A 42 -12.73 -4.70 15.32
N GLU A 43 -12.94 -5.61 16.27
CA GLU A 43 -12.78 -5.34 17.70
C GLU A 43 -11.32 -5.46 18.17
N LYS A 44 -10.50 -6.27 17.49
CA LYS A 44 -9.16 -6.67 17.93
C LYS A 44 -8.02 -6.36 16.95
N PHE A 45 -8.35 -6.08 15.70
CA PHE A 45 -7.45 -5.84 14.57
C PHE A 45 -8.09 -4.76 13.67
N THR A 46 -7.77 -4.72 12.37
CA THR A 46 -8.43 -3.83 11.41
C THR A 46 -9.72 -4.45 10.84
N ASP A 47 -9.63 -5.57 10.14
CA ASP A 47 -10.77 -6.29 9.55
C ASP A 47 -10.37 -7.75 9.25
N LEU A 48 -11.28 -8.57 8.73
CA LEU A 48 -10.93 -9.84 8.10
C LEU A 48 -9.92 -9.62 6.98
N ALA A 49 -9.05 -10.60 6.76
CA ALA A 49 -7.96 -10.52 5.80
C ALA A 49 -8.42 -10.03 4.42
N THR A 50 -7.82 -8.94 3.98
CA THR A 50 -7.93 -8.39 2.63
C THR A 50 -6.66 -8.74 1.86
N VAL A 51 -6.81 -9.20 0.62
CA VAL A 51 -5.69 -9.61 -0.23
C VAL A 51 -5.82 -8.95 -1.61
N GLU A 52 -4.94 -8.02 -1.91
CA GLU A 52 -4.97 -7.22 -3.15
C GLU A 52 -3.87 -7.59 -4.15
N SER A 53 -2.94 -8.49 -3.77
CA SER A 53 -1.87 -8.93 -4.65
C SER A 53 -1.41 -10.38 -4.36
N GLN A 54 -0.59 -10.92 -5.24
CA GLN A 54 0.00 -12.26 -5.06
C GLN A 54 0.95 -12.30 -3.87
N GLU A 55 1.66 -11.20 -3.61
CA GLU A 55 2.58 -11.07 -2.49
C GLU A 55 1.84 -11.16 -1.16
N GLU A 56 0.72 -10.43 -1.03
CA GLU A 56 -0.16 -10.53 0.14
C GLU A 56 -0.72 -11.93 0.32
N MET A 57 -1.11 -12.60 -0.77
CA MET A 57 -1.55 -14.00 -0.71
C MET A 57 -0.44 -14.91 -0.19
N ASN A 58 0.80 -14.73 -0.67
CA ASN A 58 1.95 -15.51 -0.21
C ASN A 58 2.24 -15.29 1.29
N ALA A 59 2.15 -14.05 1.77
CA ALA A 59 2.31 -13.72 3.18
C ALA A 59 1.19 -14.31 4.05
N LEU A 60 -0.05 -14.28 3.56
CA LEU A 60 -1.18 -14.92 4.21
C LEU A 60 -0.94 -16.44 4.31
N ILE A 61 -0.51 -17.08 3.23
CA ILE A 61 -0.17 -18.52 3.23
C ILE A 61 0.95 -18.82 4.24
N ALA A 62 1.96 -17.94 4.34
CA ALA A 62 3.06 -18.12 5.28
C ALA A 62 2.59 -18.19 6.74
N VAL A 63 1.63 -17.36 7.15
CA VAL A 63 1.06 -17.41 8.52
C VAL A 63 0.14 -18.62 8.75
N LEU A 64 -0.37 -19.22 7.66
CA LEU A 64 -1.14 -20.47 7.69
C LEU A 64 -0.26 -21.74 7.63
N ASN A 65 1.06 -21.62 7.50
CA ASN A 65 1.93 -22.79 7.42
C ASN A 65 1.78 -23.67 8.68
N GLY A 66 1.59 -24.98 8.48
CA GLY A 66 1.31 -25.95 9.54
C GLY A 66 -0.08 -25.85 10.18
N LYS A 67 -0.98 -24.99 9.69
CA LYS A 67 -2.39 -24.95 10.10
C LYS A 67 -3.23 -25.90 9.25
N THR A 68 -4.36 -26.33 9.79
CA THR A 68 -5.28 -27.25 9.11
C THR A 68 -6.70 -26.71 9.11
N GLY A 69 -7.49 -27.11 8.11
CA GLY A 69 -8.91 -26.78 8.03
C GLY A 69 -9.21 -25.66 7.04
N ARG A 70 -10.21 -24.83 7.40
CA ARG A 70 -10.75 -23.78 6.54
C ARG A 70 -10.76 -22.45 7.28
N PHE A 71 -10.52 -21.36 6.55
CA PHE A 71 -10.35 -20.04 7.16
C PHE A 71 -11.17 -18.97 6.44
N TRP A 72 -11.99 -18.20 7.15
CA TRP A 72 -12.63 -17.04 6.56
C TRP A 72 -11.62 -15.93 6.24
N ILE A 73 -11.85 -15.26 5.11
CA ILE A 73 -11.23 -13.98 4.73
C ILE A 73 -12.30 -12.92 4.44
N GLY A 74 -11.89 -11.69 4.19
CA GLY A 74 -12.80 -10.54 4.08
C GLY A 74 -13.61 -10.46 2.79
N LEU A 75 -13.38 -11.35 1.81
CA LEU A 75 -14.08 -11.29 0.53
C LEU A 75 -15.50 -11.85 0.67
N LYS A 76 -16.48 -11.10 0.17
CA LYS A 76 -17.88 -11.54 0.09
C LYS A 76 -18.55 -11.07 -1.18
N LEU A 77 -19.62 -11.75 -1.56
CA LEU A 77 -20.49 -11.32 -2.64
C LEU A 77 -21.29 -10.08 -2.18
N LYS A 78 -21.26 -9.03 -2.99
CA LYS A 78 -21.96 -7.77 -2.74
C LYS A 78 -23.43 -7.85 -3.16
N ASN A 79 -23.70 -8.47 -4.31
CA ASN A 79 -25.03 -8.62 -4.87
C ASN A 79 -25.24 -10.07 -5.32
N GLU A 80 -26.22 -10.75 -4.73
CA GLU A 80 -26.56 -12.14 -5.05
C GLU A 80 -27.06 -12.33 -6.49
N ASN A 81 -27.48 -11.24 -7.17
CA ASN A 81 -27.91 -11.28 -8.57
C ASN A 81 -26.76 -11.00 -9.56
N ASP A 82 -25.56 -10.68 -9.08
CA ASP A 82 -24.39 -10.43 -9.91
C ASP A 82 -23.20 -11.24 -9.40
N ASN A 83 -22.97 -12.37 -10.06
CA ASN A 83 -21.92 -13.33 -9.75
C ASN A 83 -20.49 -12.74 -9.85
N ASN A 84 -20.32 -11.57 -10.46
CA ASN A 84 -19.03 -10.88 -10.55
C ASN A 84 -18.86 -9.79 -9.47
N SER A 85 -19.87 -9.55 -8.64
CA SER A 85 -19.90 -8.44 -7.67
C SER A 85 -19.21 -8.76 -6.34
N TRP A 86 -17.94 -9.16 -6.35
CA TRP A 86 -17.19 -9.38 -5.10
C TRP A 86 -16.75 -8.05 -4.46
N ILE A 87 -16.62 -8.02 -3.13
CA ILE A 87 -16.11 -6.86 -2.39
C ILE A 87 -15.38 -7.30 -1.12
N TRP A 88 -14.27 -6.63 -0.80
CA TRP A 88 -13.60 -6.79 0.49
C TRP A 88 -14.39 -6.11 1.61
N SER A 89 -14.36 -6.72 2.78
CA SER A 89 -15.11 -6.29 3.96
C SER A 89 -14.72 -4.90 4.47
N ASP A 90 -13.48 -4.50 4.23
CA ASP A 90 -12.89 -3.19 4.55
C ASP A 90 -13.17 -2.11 3.50
N GLY A 91 -13.76 -2.48 2.36
CA GLY A 91 -14.06 -1.58 1.24
C GLY A 91 -12.93 -1.40 0.22
N SER A 92 -11.84 -2.14 0.34
CA SER A 92 -10.68 -2.09 -0.57
C SER A 92 -11.00 -2.66 -1.96
N ASN A 93 -10.09 -2.47 -2.92
CA ASN A 93 -10.32 -2.91 -4.29
C ASN A 93 -10.28 -4.44 -4.39
N SER A 94 -11.28 -5.04 -5.01
CA SER A 94 -11.34 -6.48 -5.20
C SER A 94 -11.11 -6.82 -6.67
N SER A 95 -9.95 -6.50 -7.24
CA SER A 95 -9.57 -6.99 -8.58
C SER A 95 -8.78 -8.30 -8.54
N TYR A 96 -7.93 -8.48 -7.53
CA TYR A 96 -7.13 -9.69 -7.35
C TYR A 96 -7.99 -10.92 -7.05
N ARG A 97 -7.64 -12.06 -7.65
CA ARG A 97 -8.35 -13.33 -7.50
C ARG A 97 -7.38 -14.48 -7.30
N TYR A 98 -7.72 -15.37 -6.37
CA TYR A 98 -6.98 -16.59 -6.08
C TYR A 98 -7.92 -17.79 -5.92
N TRP A 99 -8.93 -17.86 -6.78
CA TRP A 99 -9.93 -18.93 -6.80
C TRP A 99 -9.31 -20.30 -6.99
N ASN A 100 -9.90 -21.30 -6.34
CA ASN A 100 -9.65 -22.69 -6.62
C ASN A 100 -10.23 -23.09 -7.98
N ASP A 101 -9.78 -24.22 -8.50
CA ASP A 101 -10.26 -24.74 -9.77
C ASP A 101 -11.78 -24.95 -9.70
N LYS A 102 -12.51 -24.35 -10.66
CA LYS A 102 -13.98 -24.35 -10.77
C LYS A 102 -14.73 -23.48 -9.75
N GLU A 103 -14.02 -22.64 -9.00
CA GLU A 103 -14.62 -21.62 -8.13
C GLU A 103 -14.64 -20.24 -8.81
N PRO A 104 -15.58 -19.35 -8.43
CA PRO A 104 -16.70 -19.59 -7.51
C PRO A 104 -17.83 -20.42 -8.15
N ASN A 105 -18.47 -21.30 -7.37
CA ASN A 105 -19.54 -22.19 -7.81
C ASN A 105 -20.96 -21.75 -7.39
N PHE A 106 -21.08 -20.68 -6.59
CA PHE A 106 -22.31 -19.98 -6.23
C PHE A 106 -23.41 -20.89 -5.66
N GLY A 107 -23.24 -21.24 -4.38
CA GLY A 107 -24.29 -21.85 -3.57
C GLY A 107 -25.55 -20.99 -3.42
N ARG A 108 -26.52 -21.46 -2.61
CA ARG A 108 -27.74 -20.69 -2.33
C ARG A 108 -27.50 -19.65 -1.23
N GLY A 109 -27.93 -18.40 -1.49
CA GLY A 109 -27.90 -17.31 -0.53
C GLY A 109 -26.58 -16.53 -0.54
N PRO A 110 -26.30 -15.75 0.53
CA PRO A 110 -25.11 -14.91 0.57
C PRO A 110 -23.83 -15.74 0.65
N MET A 111 -22.92 -15.46 -0.28
CA MET A 111 -21.63 -16.16 -0.40
C MET A 111 -20.48 -15.33 0.14
N CYS A 112 -19.62 -15.99 0.92
CA CYS A 112 -18.42 -15.47 1.55
C CYS A 112 -17.24 -16.37 1.21
N VAL A 113 -16.01 -15.87 1.30
CA VAL A 113 -14.84 -16.64 0.84
C VAL A 113 -14.10 -17.29 2.00
N GLU A 114 -13.84 -18.59 1.85
CA GLU A 114 -12.96 -19.38 2.70
C GLU A 114 -11.69 -19.81 1.96
N LEU A 115 -10.62 -20.01 2.72
CA LEU A 115 -9.38 -20.64 2.26
C LEU A 115 -9.43 -22.13 2.57
N LEU A 116 -9.02 -22.97 1.62
CA LEU A 116 -9.01 -24.43 1.78
C LEU A 116 -7.58 -24.97 1.87
N GLN A 117 -7.19 -25.48 3.03
CA GLN A 117 -5.86 -26.10 3.21
C GLN A 117 -5.60 -27.21 2.18
N GLY A 118 -6.60 -28.05 1.87
CA GLY A 118 -6.48 -29.15 0.90
C GLY A 118 -6.30 -28.70 -0.56
N SER A 119 -6.39 -27.41 -0.83
CA SER A 119 -6.21 -26.80 -2.16
C SER A 119 -5.16 -25.69 -2.11
N GLU A 120 -4.11 -25.87 -1.31
CA GLU A 120 -3.01 -24.89 -1.14
C GLU A 120 -3.52 -23.50 -0.73
N TYR A 121 -4.58 -23.46 0.07
CA TYR A 121 -5.27 -22.25 0.51
C TYR A 121 -5.88 -21.40 -0.62
N LYS A 122 -6.13 -21.97 -1.80
CA LYS A 122 -6.96 -21.33 -2.83
C LYS A 122 -8.37 -21.05 -2.30
N TRP A 123 -8.99 -20.02 -2.88
CA TRP A 123 -10.27 -19.48 -2.44
C TRP A 123 -11.44 -20.36 -2.89
N ASN A 124 -12.40 -20.51 -2.01
CA ASN A 124 -13.66 -21.20 -2.26
C ASN A 124 -14.81 -20.34 -1.72
N ASP A 125 -15.90 -20.20 -2.45
CA ASP A 125 -17.09 -19.55 -1.92
C ASP A 125 -17.93 -20.53 -1.07
N ALA A 126 -18.40 -20.02 0.07
CA ALA A 126 -19.19 -20.77 1.04
C ALA A 126 -20.28 -19.88 1.63
N GLY A 127 -21.39 -20.49 2.06
CA GLY A 127 -22.48 -19.74 2.69
C GLY A 127 -22.02 -19.01 3.95
N CYS A 128 -22.35 -17.73 4.09
CA CYS A 128 -21.81 -16.88 5.16
C CYS A 128 -22.25 -17.26 6.58
N HIS A 129 -23.42 -17.89 6.76
CA HIS A 129 -24.09 -17.97 8.06
C HIS A 129 -24.02 -19.33 8.75
N ASN A 130 -24.13 -20.44 8.02
CA ASN A 130 -24.36 -21.77 8.59
C ASN A 130 -23.06 -22.57 8.82
N HIS A 131 -21.91 -21.91 8.77
CA HIS A 131 -20.61 -22.55 8.90
C HIS A 131 -19.71 -21.75 9.84
N ASN A 132 -19.30 -22.37 10.93
CA ASN A 132 -18.28 -21.83 11.79
C ASN A 132 -16.90 -22.33 11.36
N LYS A 133 -15.93 -21.42 11.33
CA LYS A 133 -14.55 -21.69 10.91
C LYS A 133 -13.61 -20.79 11.69
N HIS A 134 -12.34 -21.18 11.73
CA HIS A 134 -11.26 -20.26 12.00
C HIS A 134 -11.23 -19.16 10.93
N PHE A 135 -10.47 -18.09 11.18
CA PHE A 135 -10.46 -16.95 10.28
C PHE A 135 -9.15 -16.19 10.38
N VAL A 136 -8.85 -15.43 9.33
CA VAL A 136 -7.63 -14.61 9.28
C VAL A 136 -8.06 -13.15 9.38
N CYS A 137 -7.51 -12.42 10.33
CA CYS A 137 -7.61 -10.97 10.39
C CYS A 137 -6.36 -10.35 9.76
N TYR A 138 -6.45 -9.09 9.35
CA TYR A 138 -5.26 -8.29 9.07
C TYR A 138 -5.25 -7.03 9.93
N LYS A 139 -4.05 -6.45 10.06
CA LYS A 139 -3.84 -5.19 10.77
C LYS A 139 -3.10 -4.21 9.86
N LYS A 140 -3.63 -2.99 9.73
CA LYS A 140 -2.92 -1.88 9.11
C LYS A 140 -1.84 -1.38 10.06
N LEU A 141 -0.72 -0.96 9.51
CA LEU A 141 0.32 -0.29 10.27
C LEU A 141 -0.26 1.02 10.83
N PRO A 142 -0.38 1.18 12.16
CA PRO A 142 -0.91 2.41 12.74
C PRO A 142 0.16 3.50 12.66
N LEU A 143 -0.23 4.66 12.13
CA LEU A 143 0.66 5.78 11.85
C LEU A 143 0.14 7.05 12.49
N ILE A 144 1.05 7.91 12.93
CA ILE A 144 0.74 9.22 13.50
C ILE A 144 1.66 10.29 12.93
N LEU A 145 1.08 11.44 12.56
CA LEU A 145 1.83 12.64 12.21
C LEU A 145 2.13 13.44 13.47
N ILE A 146 3.41 13.72 13.70
CA ILE A 146 3.86 14.56 14.81
C ILE A 146 4.12 15.98 14.30
N ASN A 147 3.29 16.93 14.75
CA ASN A 147 3.35 18.34 14.37
C ASN A 147 4.48 19.14 15.06
N GLN A 148 5.44 18.48 15.70
CA GLN A 148 6.65 19.12 16.21
C GLN A 148 7.72 19.19 15.11
N THR A 149 8.58 20.21 15.14
CA THR A 149 9.71 20.31 14.20
C THR A 149 11.01 19.84 14.86
N LYS A 150 11.59 18.76 14.32
CA LYS A 150 12.80 18.13 14.84
C LYS A 150 13.76 17.82 13.71
N THR A 151 15.06 17.79 14.02
CA THR A 151 16.04 17.16 13.12
C THR A 151 15.69 15.68 12.93
N TRP A 152 16.17 15.05 11.87
CA TRP A 152 15.81 13.66 11.60
C TRP A 152 16.21 12.73 12.76
N ARG A 153 17.39 12.95 13.35
CA ARG A 153 17.88 12.16 14.50
C ARG A 153 17.05 12.36 15.76
N GLU A 154 16.61 13.60 16.02
CA GLU A 154 15.71 13.90 17.14
C GLU A 154 14.32 13.31 16.93
N ALA A 155 13.81 13.30 15.70
CA ALA A 155 12.55 12.67 15.33
C ALA A 155 12.60 11.15 15.52
N LEU A 156 13.67 10.50 15.07
CA LEU A 156 13.91 9.07 15.28
C LEU A 156 13.89 8.71 16.77
N ARG A 157 14.66 9.47 17.58
CA ARG A 157 14.68 9.28 19.02
C ARG A 157 13.30 9.49 19.64
N TYR A 158 12.60 10.55 19.24
CA TYR A 158 11.25 10.82 19.73
C TYR A 158 10.30 9.66 19.44
N CYS A 159 10.27 9.15 18.21
CA CYS A 159 9.37 8.04 17.86
C CYS A 159 9.70 6.79 18.69
N ARG A 160 10.98 6.46 18.91
CA ARG A 160 11.36 5.28 19.71
C ARG A 160 11.14 5.43 21.22
N GLU A 161 11.12 6.66 21.73
CA GLU A 161 10.86 6.94 23.14
C GLU A 161 9.37 7.07 23.47
N ASN A 162 8.56 7.56 22.52
CA ASN A 162 7.16 7.91 22.75
C ASN A 162 6.16 7.07 21.96
N HIS A 163 6.63 6.35 20.94
CA HIS A 163 5.85 5.49 20.04
C HIS A 163 6.68 4.24 19.72
N GLU A 164 6.65 3.73 18.48
CA GLU A 164 7.44 2.56 18.06
C GLU A 164 8.72 2.96 17.30
N ASP A 165 8.59 3.52 16.09
CA ASP A 165 9.73 3.97 15.27
C ASP A 165 9.30 5.03 14.24
N LEU A 166 10.23 5.58 13.45
CA LEU A 166 9.87 6.34 12.24
C LEU A 166 9.26 5.42 11.18
N VAL A 167 8.26 5.92 10.45
CA VAL A 167 7.56 5.14 9.43
C VAL A 167 8.49 4.64 8.32
N SER A 168 8.28 3.38 7.92
CA SER A 168 8.86 2.82 6.70
C SER A 168 7.77 2.66 5.66
N VAL A 169 7.99 3.19 4.45
CA VAL A 169 6.98 3.20 3.39
C VAL A 169 7.25 2.03 2.45
N HIS A 170 6.60 0.90 2.72
CA HIS A 170 6.81 -0.35 1.98
C HIS A 170 5.54 -0.88 1.30
N THR A 171 4.47 -0.08 1.21
CA THR A 171 3.26 -0.39 0.43
C THR A 171 2.66 0.87 -0.16
N GLU A 172 1.83 0.71 -1.20
CA GLU A 172 0.99 1.79 -1.72
C GLU A 172 0.01 2.32 -0.65
N GLU A 173 -0.45 1.48 0.26
CA GLU A 173 -1.33 1.88 1.35
C GLU A 173 -0.63 2.85 2.32
N ILE A 174 0.61 2.55 2.73
CA ILE A 174 1.39 3.45 3.57
C ILE A 174 1.76 4.70 2.78
N GLN A 175 2.09 4.58 1.49
CA GLN A 175 2.35 5.72 0.62
C GLN A 175 1.15 6.67 0.64
N HIS A 176 -0.06 6.19 0.32
CA HIS A 176 -1.27 7.00 0.31
C HIS A 176 -1.54 7.67 1.67
N TRP A 177 -1.25 6.98 2.78
CA TRP A 177 -1.35 7.57 4.11
C TRP A 177 -0.38 8.74 4.29
N VAL A 178 0.90 8.58 3.92
CA VAL A 178 1.90 9.66 4.08
C VAL A 178 1.62 10.84 3.16
N GLU A 179 1.03 10.62 1.97
CA GLU A 179 0.55 11.69 1.09
C GLU A 179 -0.56 12.54 1.71
N LYS A 180 -1.46 11.91 2.47
CA LYS A 180 -2.46 12.64 3.25
C LYS A 180 -1.78 13.38 4.40
N ALA A 181 -0.86 12.74 5.11
CA ALA A 181 -0.19 13.34 6.26
C ALA A 181 0.55 14.65 5.90
N VAL A 182 1.24 14.70 4.75
CA VAL A 182 1.94 15.92 4.32
C VAL A 182 1.03 17.11 4.01
N TYR A 183 -0.26 16.87 3.74
CA TYR A 183 -1.24 17.95 3.56
C TYR A 183 -1.57 18.65 4.88
N TYR A 184 -1.53 17.92 5.99
CA TYR A 184 -1.86 18.44 7.32
C TYR A 184 -0.63 18.86 8.13
N ALA A 185 0.57 18.60 7.61
CA ALA A 185 1.81 19.04 8.21
C ALA A 185 2.01 20.55 8.05
N SER A 186 2.70 21.15 9.01
CA SER A 186 3.12 22.56 8.96
C SER A 186 4.38 22.78 8.11
N THR A 187 5.16 21.72 7.86
CA THR A 187 6.40 21.78 7.08
C THR A 187 6.19 21.27 5.66
N ALA A 188 6.90 21.87 4.69
CA ALA A 188 6.79 21.51 3.27
C ALA A 188 7.21 20.06 2.96
N ASN A 189 8.01 19.46 3.85
CA ASN A 189 8.41 18.07 3.82
C ASN A 189 8.19 17.44 5.20
N VAL A 190 8.03 16.12 5.25
CA VAL A 190 7.81 15.37 6.50
C VAL A 190 8.78 14.19 6.57
N TRP A 191 9.49 14.05 7.70
CA TRP A 191 10.44 12.97 7.89
C TRP A 191 9.77 11.59 7.93
N MET A 192 10.48 10.63 7.35
CA MET A 192 10.23 9.19 7.42
C MET A 192 11.51 8.48 7.88
N GLY A 193 11.45 7.17 8.12
CA GLY A 193 12.55 6.36 8.61
C GLY A 193 13.66 6.05 7.60
N LEU A 194 13.72 6.77 6.48
CA LEU A 194 14.65 6.50 5.38
C LEU A 194 15.96 7.24 5.62
N ARG A 195 17.08 6.50 5.58
CA ARG A 195 18.42 7.05 5.80
C ARG A 195 19.38 6.58 4.71
N HIS A 196 20.26 7.46 4.29
CA HIS A 196 21.37 7.13 3.41
C HIS A 196 22.64 6.86 4.23
N THR A 197 23.45 5.91 3.81
CA THR A 197 24.84 5.77 4.30
C THR A 197 25.81 6.22 3.22
N CYS A 198 26.59 7.26 3.51
CA CYS A 198 27.55 7.81 2.56
C CYS A 198 28.72 6.87 2.26
N THR A 199 29.10 6.03 3.22
CA THR A 199 30.23 5.10 3.05
C THR A 199 29.88 3.96 2.09
N LEU A 200 28.66 3.45 2.19
CA LEU A 200 28.20 2.30 1.39
C LEU A 200 27.29 2.72 0.22
N SER A 201 27.00 4.02 0.12
CA SER A 201 26.21 4.65 -0.95
C SER A 201 24.85 3.97 -1.18
N PHE A 202 24.12 3.66 -0.10
CA PHE A 202 22.79 3.09 -0.20
C PHE A 202 21.81 3.68 0.81
N TRP A 203 20.53 3.58 0.46
CA TRP A 203 19.40 3.93 1.30
C TRP A 203 18.89 2.71 2.08
N PHE A 204 18.45 2.91 3.31
CA PHE A 204 17.82 1.87 4.13
C PHE A 204 16.78 2.45 5.08
N TRP A 205 15.82 1.62 5.46
CA TRP A 205 14.86 1.93 6.52
C TRP A 205 15.47 1.64 7.89
N VAL A 206 15.36 2.56 8.83
CA VAL A 206 15.88 2.40 10.21
C VAL A 206 15.17 1.35 11.04
N SER A 207 13.95 0.97 10.64
CA SER A 207 13.19 -0.15 11.19
C SER A 207 13.81 -1.51 10.85
N GLY A 208 14.72 -1.55 9.87
CA GLY A 208 15.35 -2.78 9.38
C GLY A 208 14.56 -3.48 8.26
N VAL A 209 13.41 -2.96 7.85
CA VAL A 209 12.67 -3.52 6.71
C VAL A 209 13.41 -3.25 5.39
N SER A 210 13.30 -4.17 4.43
CA SER A 210 13.93 -4.01 3.12
C SER A 210 13.30 -2.88 2.32
N ILE A 211 14.09 -2.20 1.48
CA ILE A 211 13.55 -1.29 0.46
C ILE A 211 13.06 -2.14 -0.71
N CYS A 212 11.76 -2.10 -0.94
CA CYS A 212 11.03 -2.95 -1.87
C CYS A 212 9.94 -2.16 -2.61
N TYR A 213 9.37 -1.15 -1.95
CA TYR A 213 8.60 -0.06 -2.55
C TYR A 213 9.46 1.20 -2.64
N GLN A 214 9.28 1.99 -3.71
CA GLN A 214 9.96 3.28 -3.88
C GLN A 214 9.06 4.27 -4.60
N ASN A 215 9.01 5.51 -4.11
CA ASN A 215 8.31 6.62 -4.77
C ASN A 215 9.18 7.89 -4.79
N TRP A 216 10.43 7.77 -5.25
CA TRP A 216 11.38 8.89 -5.33
C TRP A 216 10.95 9.97 -6.33
N ALA A 217 11.18 11.22 -5.96
CA ALA A 217 11.06 12.34 -6.89
C ALA A 217 12.18 12.27 -7.95
N PRO A 218 11.96 12.74 -9.19
CA PRO A 218 12.99 12.77 -10.22
C PRO A 218 14.31 13.38 -9.71
N GLY A 219 15.41 12.66 -9.91
CA GLY A 219 16.75 13.07 -9.46
C GLY A 219 17.11 12.72 -8.01
N ASN A 220 16.24 12.03 -7.26
CA ASN A 220 16.52 11.55 -5.90
C ASN A 220 16.67 10.01 -5.89
N GLY A 221 17.37 9.47 -4.89
CA GLY A 221 17.37 8.04 -4.58
C GLY A 221 18.22 7.13 -5.47
N THR A 222 18.59 7.57 -6.67
CA THR A 222 19.32 6.77 -7.68
C THR A 222 20.73 7.28 -7.98
N GLY A 223 21.18 8.35 -7.32
CA GLY A 223 22.45 9.03 -7.57
C GLY A 223 23.41 8.97 -6.38
N VAL A 224 24.66 9.38 -6.61
CA VAL A 224 25.62 9.63 -5.52
C VAL A 224 25.14 10.86 -4.76
N GLU A 225 24.79 10.66 -3.49
CA GLU A 225 24.39 11.73 -2.61
C GLU A 225 25.60 12.58 -2.18
N ASP A 226 25.43 13.90 -2.16
CA ASP A 226 26.48 14.83 -1.71
C ASP A 226 26.60 14.83 -0.17
N CYS A 227 27.49 14.05 0.41
CA CYS A 227 27.63 14.01 1.87
C CYS A 227 28.54 15.09 2.48
N SER A 228 28.95 16.10 1.69
CA SER A 228 29.89 17.14 2.16
C SER A 228 29.37 17.95 3.34
N ARG A 229 28.05 18.04 3.51
CA ARG A 229 27.37 18.80 4.58
C ARG A 229 26.68 17.91 5.62
N GLY A 230 27.02 16.63 5.68
CA GLY A 230 26.46 15.67 6.63
C GLY A 230 25.65 14.56 5.97
N GLU A 231 25.05 13.72 6.82
CA GLU A 231 24.25 12.56 6.39
C GLU A 231 22.96 13.00 5.68
N ARG A 232 22.48 12.15 4.78
CA ARG A 232 21.25 12.37 4.00
C ARG A 232 20.12 11.48 4.49
N THR A 233 18.91 12.04 4.54
CA THR A 233 17.72 11.39 5.07
C THR A 233 16.53 11.65 4.17
N GLY A 234 15.60 10.70 4.10
CA GLY A 234 14.43 10.78 3.24
C GLY A 234 13.26 11.49 3.90
N ALA A 235 12.53 12.28 3.12
CA ALA A 235 11.28 12.91 3.50
C ALA A 235 10.23 12.78 2.40
N VAL A 236 8.94 12.84 2.75
CA VAL A 236 7.87 13.03 1.76
C VAL A 236 7.68 14.51 1.53
N GLN A 237 7.66 14.94 0.27
CA GLN A 237 7.39 16.32 -0.10
C GLN A 237 5.89 16.58 -0.29
N SER A 238 5.36 17.68 0.25
CA SER A 238 3.93 18.02 0.17
C SER A 238 3.44 18.27 -1.27
N GLY A 239 4.28 18.88 -2.11
CA GLY A 239 3.92 19.21 -3.50
C GLY A 239 3.84 17.99 -4.42
N SER A 240 4.98 17.32 -4.67
CA SER A 240 5.04 16.15 -5.55
C SER A 240 4.47 14.88 -4.92
N LYS A 241 4.34 14.83 -3.58
CA LYS A 241 4.00 13.64 -2.79
C LYS A 241 5.03 12.51 -2.86
N GLN A 242 6.18 12.80 -3.46
CA GLN A 242 7.28 11.86 -3.68
C GLN A 242 8.37 12.04 -2.63
N TRP A 243 9.27 11.05 -2.56
CA TRP A 243 10.37 11.02 -1.61
C TRP A 243 11.53 11.87 -2.10
N VAL A 244 12.11 12.65 -1.21
CA VAL A 244 13.24 13.54 -1.48
C VAL A 244 14.37 13.30 -0.49
N SER A 245 15.61 13.47 -0.95
CA SER A 245 16.82 13.45 -0.13
C SER A 245 17.07 14.84 0.46
N LEU A 246 17.13 14.93 1.79
CA LEU A 246 17.39 16.18 2.50
C LEU A 246 18.53 15.98 3.53
N PRO A 247 19.31 17.04 3.84
CA PRO A 247 20.24 17.05 4.97
C PRO A 247 19.53 16.76 6.31
N GLU A 248 20.16 15.95 7.17
CA GLU A 248 19.56 15.50 8.45
C GLU A 248 19.29 16.62 9.47
N ASP A 249 19.94 17.78 9.30
CA ASP A 249 19.88 18.95 10.17
C ASP A 249 18.64 19.83 9.96
N GLN A 250 17.89 19.60 8.88
CA GLN A 250 16.60 20.28 8.68
C GLN A 250 15.60 19.88 9.77
N ARG A 251 14.77 20.85 10.18
CA ARG A 251 13.75 20.63 11.21
C ARG A 251 12.37 20.50 10.57
N LEU A 252 11.85 19.29 10.53
CA LEU A 252 10.58 18.96 9.88
C LEU A 252 9.60 18.32 10.86
N ASN A 253 8.30 18.34 10.52
CA ASN A 253 7.35 17.38 11.07
C ASN A 253 7.75 15.96 10.64
N PHE A 254 7.25 14.95 11.35
CA PHE A 254 7.68 13.58 11.16
C PHE A 254 6.58 12.58 11.49
N ILE A 255 6.67 11.38 10.91
CA ILE A 255 5.64 10.34 11.06
C ILE A 255 6.23 9.17 11.83
N CYS A 256 5.55 8.79 12.91
CA CYS A 256 5.89 7.61 13.70
C CYS A 256 4.92 6.46 13.39
N THR A 257 5.40 5.23 13.53
CA THR A 257 4.55 4.05 13.80
C THR A 257 4.17 4.04 15.28
N THR A 258 3.00 3.48 15.61
CA THR A 258 2.50 3.44 16.99
C THR A 258 2.06 2.04 17.42
N SER A 259 1.84 1.85 18.72
CA SER A 259 1.18 0.65 19.24
C SER A 259 -0.34 0.82 19.20
N GLU A 260 -1.08 -0.28 19.11
CA GLU A 260 -2.54 -0.23 19.03
C GLU A 260 -3.15 0.33 20.33
N GLY A 261 -3.86 1.46 20.23
CA GLY A 261 -4.54 2.11 21.35
C GLY A 261 -4.31 3.63 21.42
N GLU A 262 -3.19 4.12 20.90
CA GLU A 262 -2.81 5.55 20.94
C GLU A 262 -3.38 6.36 19.76
N SER A 263 -3.80 5.69 18.68
CA SER A 263 -4.38 6.32 17.49
C SER A 263 -5.70 7.06 17.77
N LYS A 264 -6.32 6.88 18.94
CA LYS A 264 -7.64 7.47 19.25
C LYS A 264 -7.60 8.97 19.57
N THR A 265 -6.42 9.57 19.71
CA THR A 265 -6.24 11.01 19.97
C THR A 265 -5.60 11.79 18.82
N SER A 266 -5.22 11.13 17.73
CA SER A 266 -4.75 11.76 16.50
C SER A 266 -5.81 11.56 15.41
N VAL A 267 -6.03 12.57 14.57
CA VAL A 267 -7.02 12.56 13.50
C VAL A 267 -6.91 11.25 12.70
N ASP A 268 -7.91 10.40 12.87
CA ASP A 268 -8.06 9.18 12.09
C ASP A 268 -8.53 9.61 10.70
N TYR A 269 -7.58 9.94 9.81
CA TYR A 269 -7.82 10.46 8.45
C TYR A 269 -8.59 9.48 7.53
N ASN A 270 -9.01 8.32 8.06
CA ASN A 270 -9.78 7.29 7.36
C ASN A 270 -11.24 7.12 7.85
N SER A 271 -11.76 8.02 8.70
CA SER A 271 -13.20 8.01 9.00
C SER A 271 -14.00 8.51 7.79
N LYS A 272 -14.81 7.61 7.21
CA LYS A 272 -16.06 7.69 6.40
C LYS A 272 -16.59 9.02 5.79
N ASP A 273 -16.08 10.20 6.11
CA ASP A 273 -16.46 11.49 5.55
C ASP A 273 -15.82 11.81 4.18
N ASP A 274 -14.77 11.10 3.79
CA ASP A 274 -14.03 11.36 2.52
C ASP A 274 -14.78 10.91 1.25
N GLN A 275 -15.77 10.01 1.36
CA GLN A 275 -16.61 9.62 0.21
C GLN A 275 -17.56 10.75 -0.27
N ARG A 276 -17.71 11.83 0.51
CA ARG A 276 -18.42 13.03 0.05
C ARG A 276 -17.54 13.98 -0.74
N HIS A 277 -16.22 13.95 -0.57
CA HIS A 277 -15.32 14.89 -1.25
C HIS A 277 -14.83 14.37 -2.62
N ILE A 278 -14.62 13.05 -2.75
CA ILE A 278 -14.25 12.42 -4.03
C ILE A 278 -15.30 12.65 -5.13
N ARG A 279 -16.59 12.79 -4.74
CA ARG A 279 -17.66 13.07 -5.70
C ARG A 279 -17.57 14.44 -6.36
N ASN A 280 -16.84 15.39 -5.78
CA ASN A 280 -16.71 16.74 -6.33
C ASN A 280 -15.44 16.91 -7.19
N ASP A 281 -14.37 16.16 -6.91
CA ASP A 281 -13.13 16.27 -7.69
C ASP A 281 -13.16 15.49 -9.02
N SER A 282 -13.97 14.42 -9.13
CA SER A 282 -14.17 13.73 -10.41
C SER A 282 -14.86 14.60 -11.47
N PHE A 283 -15.62 15.63 -11.08
CA PHE A 283 -16.23 16.58 -12.03
C PHE A 283 -15.23 17.63 -12.57
N LEU A 284 -14.19 17.95 -11.81
CA LEU A 284 -13.16 18.92 -12.22
C LEU A 284 -12.13 18.30 -13.18
N ILE A 285 -11.80 17.02 -13.03
CA ILE A 285 -10.82 16.34 -13.90
C ILE A 285 -11.36 16.17 -15.35
N LEU A 286 -12.67 16.01 -15.53
CA LEU A 286 -13.27 15.88 -16.87
C LEU A 286 -13.32 17.20 -17.66
N LEU A 287 -13.24 18.37 -17.01
CA LEU A 287 -13.29 19.66 -17.70
C LEU A 287 -11.93 20.10 -18.26
N VAL A 288 -10.81 19.67 -17.67
CA VAL A 288 -9.47 20.07 -18.11
C VAL A 288 -9.05 19.31 -19.39
N SER A 289 -9.56 18.09 -19.61
CA SER A 289 -9.25 17.31 -20.82
C SER A 289 -9.97 17.76 -22.10
N PHE A 290 -11.00 18.60 -22.01
CA PHE A 290 -11.74 19.08 -23.20
C PHE A 290 -11.23 20.40 -23.81
N GLN A 291 -10.37 21.16 -23.10
CA GLN A 291 -9.84 22.42 -23.63
C GLN A 291 -8.51 22.29 -24.40
N SER A 292 -7.81 21.15 -24.31
CA SER A 292 -6.51 20.97 -24.99
C SER A 292 -6.58 20.36 -26.40
N PHE A 293 -7.78 20.06 -26.94
CA PHE A 293 -7.96 19.46 -28.27
C PHE A 293 -8.45 20.43 -29.37
N ARG A 294 -8.54 21.73 -29.11
CA ARG A 294 -8.87 22.75 -30.12
C ARG A 294 -7.80 23.83 -30.22
N THR A 295 -6.62 23.47 -30.73
CA THR A 295 -5.71 24.44 -31.40
C THR A 295 -4.54 23.70 -32.07
N ARG A 296 -4.81 22.95 -33.15
CA ARG A 296 -3.78 22.57 -34.13
C ARG A 296 -4.34 22.08 -35.46
N ILE A 297 -5.12 22.92 -36.14
CA ILE A 297 -5.30 22.83 -37.59
C ILE A 297 -5.35 24.27 -38.14
N ARG A 298 -4.20 24.78 -38.57
CA ARG A 298 -4.08 25.83 -39.60
C ARG A 298 -2.74 25.61 -40.32
N GLN A 299 -2.80 25.00 -41.49
CA GLN A 299 -1.79 25.13 -42.52
C GLN A 299 -2.37 26.07 -43.60
N PRO A 300 -1.61 27.06 -44.10
CA PRO A 300 -2.11 28.03 -45.08
C PRO A 300 -2.06 27.48 -46.51
N LEU A 301 -3.13 27.73 -47.26
CA LEU A 301 -3.19 27.63 -48.71
C LEU A 301 -2.22 28.66 -49.31
N LEU A 302 -1.30 28.19 -50.16
CA LEU A 302 -0.53 29.02 -51.08
C LEU A 302 -1.09 28.77 -52.48
N GLU A 303 -1.71 29.80 -53.05
CA GLU A 303 -2.03 29.94 -54.47
C GLU A 303 -0.73 29.86 -55.28
N GLN A 304 -0.74 29.06 -56.35
CA GLN A 304 0.16 29.23 -57.48
C GLN A 304 -0.66 29.29 -58.75
N ASP A 305 -0.56 30.45 -59.40
CA ASP A 305 -1.19 30.82 -60.65
C ASP A 305 -0.75 29.91 -61.81
N LEU A 306 -1.74 29.48 -62.59
CA LEU A 306 -1.59 28.93 -63.93
C LEU A 306 -1.47 30.10 -64.92
N HIS A 307 -0.31 30.23 -65.57
CA HIS A 307 -0.20 30.95 -66.83
C HIS A 307 0.14 29.97 -67.97
N PHE A 308 -0.69 30.04 -69.00
CA PHE A 308 -0.64 29.33 -70.29
C PHE A 308 0.68 29.50 -71.05
N SER A 309 1.16 28.41 -71.67
CA SER A 309 1.69 28.46 -73.05
C SER A 309 1.55 27.10 -73.75
N GLN A 310 0.73 27.11 -74.81
CA GLN A 310 0.50 26.14 -75.90
C GLN A 310 -0.24 24.83 -75.60
#